data_AF-A0A1M6XD91-F1
#
_entry.id   AF-A0A1M6XD91-F1
#
_cell.length_a   1.000
_cell.length_b   1.000
_cell.length_c   1.000
_cell.angle_alpha   90.00
_cell.angle_beta   90.00
_cell.angle_gamma   90.00
#
_symmetry.space_group_name_H-M   'P 1'
#
loop_
_entity.id
_entity.type
_entity.pdbx_description
1 polymer ?
#
loop_
_entity_poly.entity_id
_entity_poly.type
_entity_poly.pdbx_seq_one_letter_code
_entity_poly.pdbx_strand_id
1 'polypeptide(L)'
;MLIGGPNGVPERYRGVSVTTVPRDVLRDPAALREHLLGRDAYRRTRFVVARAAPGKGPVALLQVHRADPAPLFSPVIDVELIAGADECAYVVAPEADTAIPSALAAVAREHAPGARAVVVEGRYAHVSFIVDPRPVRIVVRDVVPPEPAKLADQARRVVEVLDDLAPVELVPQPVHLAELAGRRPAEHYLLPCRGSGGEVPGAQVSYLDEHPERADWTLLGCARSRQIHRHFYGDEPPTVDFCPKALRGPGPVLTKCCLQEAHVETGPGWAAVPWGSSLRHVEEALRALVEQETPAWRPA
;
A
#
# COMPACT_ATOMS: atom_id res chain seq x y z
N MET A 1 -7.78 23.70 -0.44
CA MET A 1 -6.84 22.87 -1.21
C MET A 1 -7.65 22.23 -2.33
N LEU A 2 -7.24 22.42 -3.58
CA LEU A 2 -7.88 21.75 -4.71
C LEU A 2 -7.39 20.30 -4.75
N ILE A 3 -8.28 19.34 -5.00
CA ILE A 3 -7.87 17.99 -5.42
C ILE A 3 -7.37 18.11 -6.84
N GLY A 4 -6.07 18.37 -7.01
CA GLY A 4 -5.45 18.60 -8.33
C GLY A 4 -4.18 17.80 -8.58
N GLY A 5 -3.85 16.84 -7.71
CA GLY A 5 -2.65 16.00 -7.81
C GLY A 5 -2.96 14.51 -7.84
N PRO A 6 -1.95 13.66 -8.19
CA PRO A 6 -2.07 12.21 -8.06
C PRO A 6 -2.62 11.79 -6.70
N ASN A 7 -3.38 10.70 -6.69
CA ASN A 7 -3.91 10.11 -5.45
C ASN A 7 -4.81 11.08 -4.66
N GLY A 8 -5.60 11.90 -5.36
CA GLY A 8 -6.50 12.85 -4.73
C GLY A 8 -7.64 12.13 -4.03
N VAL A 9 -7.65 12.15 -2.69
CA VAL A 9 -8.71 11.57 -1.85
C VAL A 9 -9.21 12.64 -0.87
N PRO A 10 -10.48 12.61 -0.44
CA PRO A 10 -10.94 13.48 0.63
C PRO A 10 -10.34 13.07 1.97
N GLU A 11 -10.09 14.02 2.88
CA GLU A 11 -9.66 13.74 4.28
C GLU A 11 -10.58 12.74 5.00
N ARG A 12 -11.88 12.88 4.78
CA ARG A 12 -12.92 12.02 5.37
C ARG A 12 -14.10 11.94 4.41
N TYR A 13 -14.71 10.76 4.29
CA TYR A 13 -15.93 10.57 3.47
C TYR A 13 -17.09 11.48 3.89
N ARG A 14 -17.14 11.97 5.13
CA ARG A 14 -18.13 13.00 5.59
C ARG A 14 -18.08 14.32 4.80
N GLY A 15 -16.99 14.56 4.06
CA GLY A 15 -16.84 15.71 3.17
C GLY A 15 -17.45 15.51 1.79
N VAL A 16 -17.93 14.30 1.50
CA VAL A 16 -18.50 13.90 0.21
C VAL A 16 -20.01 13.82 0.34
N SER A 17 -20.72 14.50 -0.57
CA SER A 17 -22.17 14.42 -0.70
C SER A 17 -22.54 13.79 -2.03
N VAL A 18 -23.57 12.95 -2.05
CA VAL A 18 -24.11 12.37 -3.29
C VAL A 18 -25.42 13.08 -3.62
N THR A 19 -25.53 13.61 -4.83
CA THR A 19 -26.73 14.33 -5.30
C THR A 19 -27.24 13.72 -6.60
N THR A 20 -28.56 13.56 -6.69
CA THR A 20 -29.23 13.13 -7.93
C THR A 20 -29.55 14.35 -8.78
N VAL A 21 -29.13 14.35 -10.04
CA VAL A 21 -29.39 15.42 -11.02
C VAL A 21 -30.00 14.85 -12.30
N PRO A 22 -30.73 15.65 -13.11
CA PRO A 22 -31.18 15.22 -14.43
C PRO A 22 -30.03 14.75 -15.33
N ARG A 23 -30.31 13.82 -16.26
CA ARG A 23 -29.28 13.20 -17.12
C ARG A 23 -28.61 14.18 -18.09
N ASP A 24 -29.39 15.12 -18.60
CA ASP A 24 -28.94 16.23 -19.43
C ASP A 24 -28.03 17.17 -18.65
N VAL A 25 -28.39 17.52 -17.42
CA VAL A 25 -27.56 18.32 -16.51
C VAL A 25 -26.23 17.61 -16.20
N LEU A 26 -26.26 16.29 -15.93
CA LEU A 26 -25.05 15.51 -15.61
C LEU A 26 -23.98 15.53 -16.71
N ARG A 27 -24.41 15.63 -17.97
CA ARG A 27 -23.52 15.55 -19.14
C ARG A 27 -22.92 16.89 -19.54
N ASP A 28 -23.47 17.99 -19.04
CA ASP A 28 -23.02 19.34 -19.36
C ASP A 28 -22.36 19.99 -18.13
N PRO A 29 -21.03 20.17 -18.12
CA PRO A 29 -20.30 20.85 -17.04
C PRO A 29 -20.88 22.21 -16.65
N ALA A 30 -21.37 23.00 -17.61
CA ALA A 30 -21.91 24.33 -17.34
C ALA A 30 -23.26 24.22 -16.64
N ALA A 31 -24.16 23.36 -17.14
CA ALA A 31 -25.44 23.08 -16.51
C ALA A 31 -25.26 22.49 -15.10
N LEU A 32 -24.28 21.60 -14.92
CA LEU A 32 -23.96 20.99 -13.64
C LEU A 32 -23.49 22.02 -12.60
N ARG A 33 -22.65 22.98 -13.03
CA ARG A 33 -22.22 24.12 -12.21
C ARG A 33 -23.40 25.01 -11.84
N GLU A 34 -24.20 25.43 -12.81
CA GLU A 34 -25.39 26.25 -12.58
C GLU A 34 -26.38 25.58 -11.63
N HIS A 35 -26.56 24.26 -11.78
CA HIS A 35 -27.45 23.47 -10.93
C HIS A 35 -27.04 23.47 -9.45
N LEU A 36 -25.74 23.60 -9.14
CA LEU A 36 -25.23 23.60 -7.77
C LEU A 36 -25.08 25.00 -7.18
N LEU A 37 -24.81 26.02 -7.99
CA LEU A 37 -24.63 27.40 -7.52
C LEU A 37 -25.89 27.93 -6.80
N GLY A 38 -25.67 28.66 -5.71
CA GLY A 38 -26.73 29.25 -4.88
C GLY A 38 -27.48 28.27 -3.99
N ARG A 39 -27.32 26.95 -4.16
CA ARG A 39 -27.95 25.95 -3.28
C ARG A 39 -27.22 25.82 -1.96
N ASP A 40 -27.97 25.54 -0.90
CA ASP A 40 -27.39 25.26 0.41
C ASP A 40 -26.62 23.94 0.42
N ALA A 41 -25.40 23.99 0.94
CA ALA A 41 -24.59 22.82 1.23
C ALA A 41 -24.30 22.73 2.73
N TYR A 42 -24.38 21.50 3.28
CA TYR A 42 -24.00 21.22 4.66
C TYR A 42 -22.55 21.64 4.92
N ARG A 43 -22.24 22.15 6.12
CA ARG A 43 -20.94 22.73 6.50
C ARG A 43 -19.70 21.84 6.35
N ARG A 44 -19.85 20.53 6.16
CA ARG A 44 -18.72 19.64 5.86
C ARG A 44 -18.61 19.26 4.40
N THR A 45 -19.64 19.48 3.57
CA THR A 45 -19.59 19.18 2.14
C THR A 45 -18.50 19.99 1.47
N ARG A 46 -17.53 19.29 0.90
CA ARG A 46 -16.43 19.85 0.09
C ARG A 46 -16.48 19.30 -1.32
N PHE A 47 -16.99 18.09 -1.47
CA PHE A 47 -17.10 17.40 -2.73
C PHE A 47 -18.53 16.93 -2.96
N VAL A 48 -18.97 16.98 -4.21
CA VAL A 48 -20.27 16.48 -4.66
C VAL A 48 -20.02 15.41 -5.72
N VAL A 49 -20.60 14.23 -5.51
CA VAL A 49 -20.80 13.20 -6.52
C VAL A 49 -22.19 13.41 -7.11
N ALA A 50 -22.25 13.93 -8.33
CA ALA A 50 -23.50 14.06 -9.07
C ALA A 50 -23.79 12.75 -9.82
N ARG A 51 -25.02 12.23 -9.72
CA ARG A 51 -25.46 11.01 -10.42
C ARG A 51 -26.87 11.17 -10.99
N ALA A 52 -27.21 10.44 -12.04
CA ALA A 52 -28.55 10.53 -12.63
C ALA A 52 -29.64 9.76 -11.88
N ALA A 53 -29.25 8.67 -11.21
CA ALA A 53 -30.13 7.79 -10.46
C ALA A 53 -29.32 7.05 -9.38
N PRO A 54 -29.96 6.49 -8.34
CA PRO A 54 -29.30 5.59 -7.40
C PRO A 54 -28.69 4.36 -8.08
N GLY A 55 -27.63 3.82 -7.48
CA GLY A 55 -26.92 2.65 -8.00
C GLY A 55 -25.86 3.00 -9.05
N LYS A 56 -25.41 1.99 -9.79
CA LYS A 56 -24.37 2.14 -10.81
C LYS A 56 -24.85 3.00 -11.98
N GLY A 57 -23.99 3.85 -12.49
CA GLY A 57 -24.27 4.68 -13.65
C GLY A 57 -23.23 5.79 -13.82
N PRO A 58 -23.43 6.68 -14.81
CA PRO A 58 -22.58 7.84 -15.00
C PRO A 58 -22.61 8.72 -13.75
N VAL A 59 -21.44 9.20 -13.35
CA VAL A 59 -21.27 10.14 -12.23
C VAL A 59 -20.27 11.21 -12.59
N ALA A 60 -20.43 12.40 -12.02
CA ALA A 60 -19.44 13.47 -12.12
C ALA A 60 -18.98 13.86 -10.73
N LEU A 61 -17.72 14.24 -10.60
CA LEU A 61 -17.09 14.63 -9.34
C LEU A 61 -16.77 16.11 -9.36
N LEU A 62 -17.25 16.84 -8.35
CA LEU A 62 -17.10 18.28 -8.25
C LEU A 62 -16.58 18.66 -6.87
N GLN A 63 -15.80 19.74 -6.81
CA GLN A 63 -15.49 20.46 -5.60
C GLN A 63 -16.43 21.66 -5.46
N VAL A 64 -16.92 21.93 -4.25
CA VAL A 64 -17.80 23.07 -3.96
C VAL A 64 -17.21 23.97 -2.89
N HIS A 65 -17.37 25.28 -3.08
CA HIS A 65 -17.02 26.31 -2.13
C HIS A 65 -18.29 27.02 -1.66
N ARG A 66 -18.42 27.18 -0.35
CA ARG A 66 -19.58 27.84 0.27
C ARG A 66 -19.23 29.27 0.67
N ALA A 67 -20.25 30.12 0.77
CA ALA A 67 -20.10 31.51 1.20
C ALA A 67 -19.50 31.62 2.62
N ASP A 68 -19.97 30.78 3.53
CA ASP A 68 -19.57 30.79 4.95
C ASP A 68 -19.43 29.35 5.48
N PRO A 69 -18.27 28.96 6.04
CA PRO A 69 -18.11 27.65 6.66
C PRO A 69 -18.71 27.53 8.08
N ALA A 70 -19.10 28.63 8.73
CA ALA A 70 -19.58 28.66 10.11
C ALA A 70 -21.01 28.10 10.33
N PRO A 71 -22.05 28.53 9.59
CA PRO A 71 -23.41 28.04 9.78
C PRO A 71 -23.55 26.57 9.37
N LEU A 72 -24.66 25.93 9.78
CA LEU A 72 -24.91 24.51 9.47
C LEU A 72 -25.04 24.28 7.96
N PHE A 73 -25.66 25.23 7.27
CA PHE A 73 -25.84 25.28 5.82
C PHE A 73 -25.40 26.65 5.31
N SER A 74 -24.80 26.67 4.13
CA SER A 74 -24.40 27.90 3.46
C SER A 74 -24.49 27.70 1.94
N PRO A 75 -24.89 28.73 1.19
CA PRO A 75 -25.00 28.62 -0.26
C PRO A 75 -23.64 28.36 -0.90
N VAL A 76 -23.65 27.49 -1.91
CA VAL A 76 -22.50 27.24 -2.79
C VAL A 76 -22.28 28.46 -3.69
N ILE A 77 -21.08 29.04 -3.63
CA ILE A 77 -20.69 30.24 -4.38
C ILE A 77 -19.72 29.94 -5.53
N ASP A 78 -19.06 28.78 -5.49
CA ASP A 78 -18.18 28.35 -6.57
C ASP A 78 -18.14 26.82 -6.65
N VAL A 79 -17.95 26.31 -7.87
CA VAL A 79 -18.01 24.89 -8.21
C VAL A 79 -16.94 24.57 -9.24
N GLU A 80 -16.01 23.70 -8.89
CA GLU A 80 -14.98 23.23 -9.80
C GLU A 80 -15.27 21.78 -10.21
N LEU A 81 -15.29 21.51 -11.51
CA LEU A 81 -15.42 20.14 -12.02
C LEU A 81 -14.06 19.45 -11.87
N ILE A 82 -14.01 18.40 -11.05
CA ILE A 82 -12.81 17.56 -10.93
C ILE A 82 -12.76 16.58 -12.09
N ALA A 83 -13.86 15.85 -12.34
CA ALA A 83 -13.94 14.87 -13.42
C ALA A 83 -15.38 14.73 -13.92
N GLY A 84 -15.56 14.80 -15.24
CA GLY A 84 -16.85 14.66 -15.91
C GLY A 84 -17.35 13.21 -15.96
N ALA A 85 -18.57 13.02 -16.47
CA ALA A 85 -19.22 11.71 -16.58
C ALA A 85 -18.42 10.68 -17.40
N ASP A 86 -17.63 11.14 -18.37
CA ASP A 86 -16.81 10.29 -19.25
C ASP A 86 -15.42 9.99 -18.67
N GLU A 87 -15.02 10.68 -17.59
CA GLU A 87 -13.73 10.52 -16.90
C GLU A 87 -13.87 9.75 -15.56
N CYS A 88 -15.11 9.54 -15.12
CA CYS A 88 -15.47 8.99 -13.83
C CYS A 88 -16.03 7.58 -13.93
N ALA A 89 -15.67 6.72 -12.97
CA ALA A 89 -16.33 5.44 -12.76
C ALA A 89 -17.01 5.39 -11.38
N TYR A 90 -18.19 4.77 -11.30
CA TYR A 90 -18.85 4.46 -10.03
C TYR A 90 -18.76 2.96 -9.75
N VAL A 91 -18.07 2.60 -8.66
CA VAL A 91 -17.84 1.22 -8.26
C VAL A 91 -18.55 0.95 -6.94
N VAL A 92 -19.28 -0.16 -6.87
CA VAL A 92 -19.86 -0.68 -5.63
C VAL A 92 -18.95 -1.80 -5.15
N ALA A 93 -18.27 -1.57 -4.03
CA ALA A 93 -17.29 -2.48 -3.44
C ALA A 93 -17.56 -2.62 -1.93
N PRO A 94 -18.59 -3.39 -1.52
CA PRO A 94 -19.11 -3.38 -0.15
C PRO A 94 -18.09 -3.79 0.92
N GLU A 95 -17.01 -4.48 0.53
CA GLU A 95 -15.92 -4.88 1.42
C GLU A 95 -14.84 -3.80 1.60
N ALA A 96 -14.81 -2.76 0.76
CA ALA A 96 -13.79 -1.73 0.80
C ALA A 96 -14.11 -0.68 1.89
N ASP A 97 -13.12 -0.39 2.75
CA ASP A 97 -13.18 0.75 3.64
C ASP A 97 -12.82 2.02 2.87
N THR A 98 -13.81 2.89 2.64
CA THR A 98 -13.64 4.12 1.85
C THR A 98 -12.95 5.25 2.60
N ALA A 99 -12.59 5.04 3.87
CA ALA A 99 -11.69 5.92 4.62
C ALA A 99 -10.20 5.60 4.37
N ILE A 100 -9.88 4.42 3.81
CA ILE A 100 -8.50 3.97 3.60
C ILE A 100 -8.06 4.29 2.16
N PRO A 101 -7.10 5.22 1.95
CA PRO A 101 -6.67 5.62 0.61
C PRO A 101 -6.17 4.46 -0.25
N SER A 102 -5.44 3.51 0.36
CA SER A 102 -4.95 2.30 -0.32
C SER A 102 -6.08 1.37 -0.76
N ALA A 103 -7.20 1.32 -0.02
CA ALA A 103 -8.37 0.53 -0.43
C ALA A 103 -9.06 1.17 -1.64
N LEU A 104 -9.21 2.49 -1.67
CA LEU A 104 -9.72 3.22 -2.83
C LEU A 104 -8.86 2.99 -4.07
N ALA A 105 -7.52 3.05 -3.93
CA ALA A 105 -6.60 2.78 -5.03
C ALA A 105 -6.67 1.32 -5.53
N ALA A 106 -6.84 0.35 -4.63
CA ALA A 106 -7.03 -1.05 -5.00
C ALA A 106 -8.33 -1.25 -5.81
N VAL A 107 -9.44 -0.70 -5.33
CA VAL A 107 -10.74 -0.73 -6.03
C VAL A 107 -10.64 -0.08 -7.42
N ALA A 108 -9.98 1.07 -7.51
CA ALA A 108 -9.78 1.78 -8.78
C ALA A 108 -9.00 0.93 -9.79
N ARG A 109 -7.88 0.32 -9.36
CA ARG A 109 -7.06 -0.54 -10.21
C ARG A 109 -7.81 -1.78 -10.69
N GLU A 110 -8.59 -2.41 -9.82
CA GLU A 110 -9.27 -3.68 -10.12
C GLU A 110 -10.51 -3.48 -11.02
N HIS A 111 -11.30 -2.45 -10.75
CA HIS A 111 -12.64 -2.34 -11.34
C HIS A 111 -12.80 -1.20 -12.35
N ALA A 112 -11.89 -0.22 -12.35
CA ALA A 112 -11.97 0.93 -13.25
C ALA A 112 -10.57 1.37 -13.75
N PRO A 113 -9.75 0.45 -14.31
CA PRO A 113 -8.44 0.81 -14.82
C PRO A 113 -8.57 1.86 -15.93
N GLY A 114 -7.80 2.94 -15.81
CA GLY A 114 -7.79 4.04 -16.77
C GLY A 114 -8.82 5.15 -16.53
N ALA A 115 -9.75 4.98 -15.58
CA ALA A 115 -10.60 6.08 -15.15
C ALA A 115 -9.77 7.14 -14.41
N ARG A 116 -10.03 8.42 -14.70
CA ARG A 116 -9.36 9.54 -14.03
C ARG A 116 -9.82 9.67 -12.59
N ALA A 117 -11.11 9.50 -12.33
CA ALA A 117 -11.67 9.49 -10.99
C ALA A 117 -12.54 8.25 -10.76
N VAL A 118 -12.41 7.64 -9.60
CA VAL A 118 -13.19 6.46 -9.20
C VAL A 118 -13.95 6.79 -7.92
N VAL A 119 -15.27 6.86 -8.03
CA VAL A 119 -16.19 6.96 -6.89
C VAL A 119 -16.48 5.56 -6.39
N VAL A 120 -16.32 5.34 -5.10
CA VAL A 120 -16.49 4.04 -4.44
C VAL A 120 -17.60 4.13 -3.42
N GLU A 121 -18.62 3.30 -3.57
CA GLU A 121 -19.59 2.97 -2.52
C GLU A 121 -19.13 1.70 -1.83
N GLY A 122 -18.67 1.83 -0.58
CA GLY A 122 -18.04 0.73 0.16
C GLY A 122 -18.79 0.31 1.41
N ARG A 123 -18.03 -0.13 2.43
CA ARG A 123 -18.57 -0.56 3.73
C ARG A 123 -19.53 0.48 4.29
N TYR A 124 -20.62 0.00 4.89
CA TYR A 124 -21.68 0.82 5.47
C TYR A 124 -22.35 1.79 4.48
N ALA A 125 -22.25 1.49 3.18
CA ALA A 125 -22.69 2.34 2.07
C ALA A 125 -22.05 3.75 2.08
N HIS A 126 -20.88 3.89 2.72
CA HIS A 126 -20.12 5.13 2.65
C HIS A 126 -19.57 5.36 1.25
N VAL A 127 -19.73 6.58 0.75
CA VAL A 127 -19.22 7.00 -0.57
C VAL A 127 -18.00 7.89 -0.40
N SER A 128 -16.93 7.53 -1.10
CA SER A 128 -15.71 8.34 -1.23
C SER A 128 -15.17 8.21 -2.64
N PHE A 129 -13.99 8.75 -2.92
CA PHE A 129 -13.38 8.67 -4.24
C PHE A 129 -11.86 8.79 -4.21
N ILE A 130 -11.23 8.38 -5.30
CA ILE A 130 -9.82 8.66 -5.61
C ILE A 130 -9.70 9.27 -7.01
N VAL A 131 -8.83 10.27 -7.16
CA VAL A 131 -8.50 10.96 -8.41
C VAL A 131 -7.06 10.66 -8.79
N ASP A 132 -6.83 10.41 -10.08
CA ASP A 132 -5.54 10.07 -10.69
C ASP A 132 -4.77 9.02 -9.86
N PRO A 133 -5.35 7.81 -9.66
CA PRO A 133 -4.80 6.78 -8.79
C PRO A 133 -3.42 6.33 -9.29
N ARG A 134 -2.40 6.64 -8.50
CA ARG A 134 -0.99 6.34 -8.73
C ARG A 134 -0.33 5.93 -7.39
N PRO A 135 -0.77 4.82 -6.77
CA PRO A 135 -0.29 4.42 -5.45
C PRO A 135 1.23 4.20 -5.46
N VAL A 136 1.88 4.48 -4.32
CA VAL A 136 3.31 4.16 -4.13
C VAL A 136 3.46 2.64 -4.12
N ARG A 137 4.20 2.11 -5.10
CA ARG A 137 4.43 0.67 -5.23
C ARG A 137 5.62 0.27 -4.36
N ILE A 138 5.37 -0.43 -3.26
CA ILE A 138 6.40 -0.88 -2.32
C ILE A 138 6.63 -2.37 -2.50
N VAL A 139 7.86 -2.75 -2.85
CA VAL A 139 8.26 -4.15 -2.92
C VAL A 139 8.47 -4.68 -1.50
N VAL A 140 7.76 -5.73 -1.12
CA VAL A 140 7.89 -6.36 0.19
C VAL A 140 8.67 -7.66 0.04
N ARG A 141 9.93 -7.65 0.48
CA ARG A 141 10.85 -8.76 0.30
C ARG A 141 11.10 -9.50 1.60
N ASP A 142 10.90 -10.81 1.57
CA ASP A 142 11.06 -11.68 2.73
C ASP A 142 11.35 -13.12 2.31
N VAL A 143 12.08 -13.86 3.14
CA VAL A 143 12.42 -15.27 2.89
C VAL A 143 11.23 -16.14 3.28
N VAL A 144 10.92 -17.14 2.45
CA VAL A 144 9.87 -18.14 2.67
C VAL A 144 10.46 -19.55 2.67
N PRO A 145 9.83 -20.54 3.35
CA PRO A 145 8.53 -20.54 4.06
C PRO A 145 8.49 -19.70 5.37
N PRO A 146 7.29 -19.48 5.97
CA PRO A 146 5.96 -19.89 5.49
C PRO A 146 5.44 -18.97 4.39
N GLU A 147 4.43 -19.45 3.65
CA GLU A 147 3.65 -18.63 2.72
C GLU A 147 2.26 -18.30 3.31
N PRO A 148 1.77 -17.05 3.19
CA PRO A 148 2.49 -15.87 2.69
C PRO A 148 3.63 -15.46 3.63
N ALA A 149 4.63 -14.77 3.08
CA ALA A 149 5.76 -14.30 3.87
C ALA A 149 5.30 -13.38 5.01
N LYS A 150 5.85 -13.56 6.22
CA LYS A 150 5.42 -12.84 7.43
C LYS A 150 5.40 -11.33 7.22
N LEU A 151 6.44 -10.76 6.59
CA LEU A 151 6.50 -9.31 6.39
C LEU A 151 5.42 -8.80 5.42
N ALA A 152 5.09 -9.57 4.39
CA ALA A 152 4.02 -9.24 3.46
C ALA A 152 2.65 -9.23 4.14
N ASP A 153 2.38 -10.22 5.00
CA ASP A 153 1.15 -10.22 5.82
C ASP A 153 1.11 -9.02 6.79
N GLN A 154 2.21 -8.76 7.51
CA GLN A 154 2.27 -7.63 8.44
C GLN A 154 2.06 -6.29 7.71
N ALA A 155 2.72 -6.08 6.58
CA ALA A 155 2.56 -4.86 5.79
C ALA A 155 1.13 -4.68 5.29
N ARG A 156 0.50 -5.75 4.79
CA ARG A 156 -0.91 -5.73 4.37
C ARG A 156 -1.82 -5.28 5.50
N ARG A 157 -1.70 -5.90 6.68
CA ARG A 157 -2.53 -5.58 7.85
C ARG A 157 -2.34 -4.15 8.35
N VAL A 158 -1.14 -3.60 8.22
CA VAL A 158 -0.87 -2.19 8.55
C VAL A 158 -1.55 -1.28 7.52
N VAL A 159 -1.33 -1.49 6.23
CA VAL A 159 -1.91 -0.66 5.16
C VAL A 159 -3.45 -0.65 5.19
N GLU A 160 -4.08 -1.75 5.62
CA GLU A 160 -5.53 -1.88 5.79
C GLU A 160 -6.14 -0.91 6.82
N VAL A 161 -5.34 -0.30 7.69
CA VAL A 161 -5.83 0.60 8.75
C VAL A 161 -5.25 2.02 8.70
N LEU A 162 -4.38 2.32 7.73
CA LEU A 162 -3.79 3.66 7.58
C LEU A 162 -4.69 4.57 6.74
N ASP A 163 -5.43 5.44 7.40
CA ASP A 163 -6.30 6.44 6.79
C ASP A 163 -5.57 7.77 6.46
N ASP A 164 -4.32 7.91 6.91
CA ASP A 164 -3.51 9.13 6.83
C ASP A 164 -2.22 8.97 6.01
N LEU A 165 -2.06 7.82 5.34
CA LEU A 165 -0.94 7.52 4.45
C LEU A 165 -1.35 7.66 2.98
N ALA A 166 -0.43 8.12 2.13
CA ALA A 166 -0.66 8.10 0.68
C ALA A 166 -1.03 6.67 0.23
N PRO A 167 -1.86 6.48 -0.81
CA PRO A 167 -2.21 5.15 -1.28
C PRO A 167 -0.95 4.32 -1.58
N VAL A 168 -0.90 3.12 -1.02
CA VAL A 168 0.20 2.16 -1.18
C VAL A 168 -0.31 0.92 -1.92
N GLU A 169 0.49 0.44 -2.86
CA GLU A 169 0.37 -0.90 -3.42
C GLU A 169 1.55 -1.73 -2.94
N LEU A 170 1.28 -2.78 -2.16
CA LEU A 170 2.28 -3.74 -1.75
C LEU A 170 2.51 -4.76 -2.86
N VAL A 171 3.77 -5.00 -3.20
CA VAL A 171 4.19 -5.98 -4.20
C VAL A 171 5.04 -7.05 -3.49
N PRO A 172 4.43 -8.18 -3.07
CA PRO A 172 5.19 -9.26 -2.44
C PRO A 172 6.25 -9.83 -3.39
N GLN A 173 7.48 -9.95 -2.91
CA GLN A 173 8.59 -10.60 -3.59
C GLN A 173 9.23 -11.64 -2.65
N PRO A 174 8.65 -12.85 -2.55
CA PRO A 174 9.21 -13.90 -1.73
C PRO A 174 10.59 -14.31 -2.22
N VAL A 175 11.47 -14.67 -1.29
CA VAL A 175 12.79 -15.25 -1.58
C VAL A 175 12.73 -16.73 -1.21
N HIS A 176 12.70 -17.59 -2.22
CA HIS A 176 12.60 -19.03 -2.03
C HIS A 176 13.98 -19.65 -1.78
N LEU A 177 14.08 -20.48 -0.75
CA LEU A 177 15.33 -21.19 -0.40
C LEU A 177 15.82 -22.11 -1.52
N ALA A 178 14.91 -22.78 -2.24
CA ALA A 178 15.25 -23.64 -3.36
C ALA A 178 15.91 -22.88 -4.52
N GLU A 179 15.46 -21.65 -4.81
CA GLU A 179 16.10 -20.80 -5.83
C GLU A 179 17.49 -20.33 -5.41
N LEU A 180 17.68 -20.04 -4.12
CA LEU A 180 19.00 -19.70 -3.57
C LEU A 180 19.94 -20.91 -3.65
N ALA A 181 19.46 -22.09 -3.26
CA ALA A 181 20.20 -23.35 -3.37
C ALA A 181 20.65 -23.63 -4.82
N GLY A 182 19.78 -23.39 -5.81
CA GLY A 182 20.11 -23.55 -7.22
C GLY A 182 21.29 -22.72 -7.73
N ARG A 183 21.65 -21.62 -7.04
CA ARG A 183 22.84 -20.80 -7.39
C ARG A 183 24.15 -21.49 -7.03
N ARG A 184 24.12 -22.43 -6.09
CA ARG A 184 25.24 -23.27 -5.69
C ARG A 184 24.71 -24.63 -5.23
N PRO A 185 24.51 -25.57 -6.17
CA PRO A 185 24.07 -26.92 -5.86
C PRO A 185 24.99 -27.60 -4.85
N ALA A 186 24.42 -28.23 -3.83
CA ALA A 186 25.10 -28.98 -2.79
C ALA A 186 24.17 -30.08 -2.24
N GLU A 187 24.76 -31.15 -1.69
CA GLU A 187 23.99 -32.25 -1.09
C GLU A 187 23.48 -31.90 0.32
N HIS A 188 24.14 -30.96 1.00
CA HIS A 188 23.80 -30.52 2.35
C HIS A 188 23.83 -28.99 2.45
N TYR A 189 22.72 -28.40 2.88
CA TYR A 189 22.61 -26.97 3.14
C TYR A 189 22.50 -26.69 4.64
N LEU A 190 23.14 -25.60 5.06
CA LEU A 190 22.96 -25.01 6.38
C LEU A 190 22.12 -23.74 6.24
N LEU A 191 21.01 -23.65 6.97
CA LEU A 191 20.15 -22.46 7.03
C LEU A 191 20.40 -21.68 8.33
N PRO A 192 20.09 -20.37 8.40
CA PRO A 192 20.40 -19.56 9.58
C PRO A 192 19.58 -19.94 10.82
N CYS A 193 18.35 -20.42 10.64
CA CYS A 193 17.51 -20.91 11.70
C CYS A 193 16.48 -21.93 11.20
N ARG A 194 15.94 -22.78 12.08
CA ARG A 194 14.84 -23.69 11.74
C ARG A 194 13.60 -22.94 11.32
N GLY A 195 13.25 -21.88 12.06
CA GLY A 195 12.08 -21.05 11.77
C GLY A 195 10.84 -21.91 11.49
N SER A 196 10.26 -21.75 10.30
CA SER A 196 9.09 -22.49 9.82
C SER A 196 9.40 -23.81 9.11
N GLY A 197 10.61 -24.36 9.25
CA GLY A 197 11.05 -25.59 8.59
C GLY A 197 11.38 -25.39 7.11
N GLY A 198 12.45 -24.65 6.83
CA GLY A 198 12.92 -24.47 5.45
C GLY A 198 13.48 -25.75 4.85
N GLU A 199 12.95 -26.18 3.71
CA GLU A 199 13.43 -27.37 2.99
C GLU A 199 14.07 -26.99 1.65
N VAL A 200 15.02 -27.82 1.21
CA VAL A 200 15.60 -27.77 -0.14
C VAL A 200 15.37 -29.13 -0.77
N PRO A 201 14.54 -29.24 -1.84
CA PRO A 201 14.24 -30.52 -2.45
C PRO A 201 15.48 -31.30 -2.88
N GLY A 202 15.60 -32.56 -2.43
CA GLY A 202 16.70 -33.44 -2.80
C GLY A 202 18.02 -33.20 -2.05
N ALA A 203 18.03 -32.33 -1.04
CA ALA A 203 19.22 -32.07 -0.22
C ALA A 203 18.92 -32.22 1.28
N GLN A 204 19.94 -32.60 2.05
CA GLN A 204 19.88 -32.53 3.50
C GLN A 204 19.89 -31.07 3.94
N VAL A 205 19.11 -30.74 4.97
CA VAL A 205 19.09 -29.40 5.58
C VAL A 205 19.38 -29.50 7.07
N SER A 206 20.34 -28.71 7.52
CA SER A 206 20.61 -28.45 8.94
C SER A 206 20.42 -26.98 9.25
N TYR A 207 20.30 -26.66 10.54
CA TYR A 207 19.95 -25.32 10.99
C TYR A 207 20.96 -24.78 12.00
N LEU A 208 21.50 -23.61 11.74
CA LEU A 208 22.60 -23.03 12.52
C LEU A 208 22.18 -22.69 13.97
N ASP A 209 20.90 -22.39 14.21
CA ASP A 209 20.34 -22.16 15.55
C ASP A 209 20.24 -23.42 16.41
N GLU A 210 20.31 -24.61 15.81
CA GLU A 210 20.33 -25.89 16.51
C GLU A 210 21.74 -26.39 16.83
N HIS A 211 22.76 -25.67 16.37
CA HIS A 211 24.17 -26.02 16.55
C HIS A 211 24.48 -27.49 16.19
N PRO A 212 24.24 -27.91 14.93
CA PRO A 212 24.51 -29.27 14.48
C PRO A 212 26.01 -29.59 14.53
N GLU A 213 26.36 -30.87 14.61
CA GLU A 213 27.74 -31.32 14.41
C GLU A 213 28.27 -30.87 13.04
N ARG A 214 29.55 -30.50 12.98
CA ARG A 214 30.17 -29.97 11.75
C ARG A 214 30.10 -31.01 10.62
N ALA A 215 29.52 -30.61 9.48
CA ALA A 215 29.46 -31.41 8.26
C ALA A 215 29.81 -30.56 7.02
N ASP A 216 29.96 -31.18 5.85
CA ASP A 216 30.27 -30.49 4.59
C ASP A 216 29.02 -29.84 3.96
N TRP A 217 28.63 -28.69 4.49
CA TRP A 217 27.46 -27.93 4.05
C TRP A 217 27.81 -26.66 3.26
N THR A 218 26.86 -26.25 2.42
CA THR A 218 26.81 -24.88 1.90
C THR A 218 25.85 -24.03 2.74
N LEU A 219 26.31 -22.90 3.24
CA LEU A 219 25.48 -21.95 3.98
C LEU A 219 24.60 -21.15 3.01
N LEU A 220 23.28 -21.26 3.16
CA LEU A 220 22.37 -20.26 2.60
C LEU A 220 22.16 -19.24 3.71
N GLY A 221 22.77 -18.06 3.59
CA GLY A 221 22.77 -17.10 4.69
C GLY A 221 23.21 -15.70 4.30
N CYS A 222 23.34 -14.84 5.30
CA CYS A 222 23.90 -13.50 5.12
C CYS A 222 25.06 -13.28 6.11
N ALA A 223 25.51 -12.03 6.24
CA ALA A 223 26.56 -11.65 7.18
C ALA A 223 26.31 -12.13 8.63
N ARG A 224 25.06 -12.08 9.13
CA ARG A 224 24.74 -12.59 10.47
C ARG A 224 24.98 -14.10 10.58
N SER A 225 24.58 -14.86 9.57
CA SER A 225 24.78 -16.32 9.55
C SER A 225 26.27 -16.69 9.54
N ARG A 226 27.10 -15.95 8.79
CA ARG A 226 28.56 -16.15 8.79
C ARG A 226 29.20 -15.81 10.14
N GLN A 227 28.74 -14.76 10.82
CA GLN A 227 29.21 -14.42 12.16
C GLN A 227 28.91 -15.55 13.17
N ILE A 228 27.68 -16.09 13.13
CA ILE A 228 27.28 -17.19 14.00
C ILE A 228 28.07 -18.46 13.66
N HIS A 229 28.25 -18.78 12.38
CA HIS A 229 29.05 -19.94 11.96
C HIS A 229 30.50 -19.84 12.45
N ARG A 230 31.16 -18.69 12.29
CA ARG A 230 32.51 -18.47 12.81
C ARG A 230 32.59 -18.67 14.31
N HIS A 231 31.57 -18.26 15.04
CA HIS A 231 31.52 -18.44 16.49
C HIS A 231 31.46 -19.92 16.88
N PHE A 232 30.64 -20.72 16.20
CA PHE A 232 30.47 -22.15 16.53
C PHE A 232 31.56 -23.06 15.95
N TYR A 233 32.07 -22.77 14.76
CA TYR A 233 32.94 -23.69 14.00
C TYR A 233 34.33 -23.14 13.68
N GLY A 234 34.59 -21.85 13.96
CA GLY A 234 35.91 -21.23 13.76
C GLY A 234 36.25 -20.85 12.31
N ASP A 235 35.38 -21.14 11.35
CA ASP A 235 35.58 -20.89 9.92
C ASP A 235 34.33 -20.28 9.24
N GLU A 236 34.46 -19.95 7.94
CA GLU A 236 33.32 -19.59 7.08
C GLU A 236 33.14 -20.66 5.99
N PRO A 237 31.94 -21.23 5.84
CA PRO A 237 31.68 -22.26 4.84
C PRO A 237 31.42 -21.62 3.47
N PRO A 238 31.42 -22.40 2.38
CA PRO A 238 30.88 -21.92 1.12
C PRO A 238 29.48 -21.35 1.30
N THR A 239 29.25 -20.12 0.83
CA THR A 239 28.03 -19.36 1.16
C THR A 239 27.32 -18.85 -0.10
N VAL A 240 26.01 -19.00 -0.15
CA VAL A 240 25.13 -18.22 -1.03
C VAL A 240 24.59 -17.04 -0.23
N ASP A 241 25.10 -15.84 -0.52
CA ASP A 241 24.68 -14.62 0.17
C ASP A 241 23.31 -14.14 -0.36
N PHE A 242 22.34 -13.99 0.54
CA PHE A 242 21.02 -13.42 0.23
C PHE A 242 20.71 -12.13 0.99
N CYS A 243 21.73 -11.42 1.47
CA CYS A 243 21.58 -10.22 2.29
C CYS A 243 20.54 -9.26 1.70
N PRO A 244 19.42 -9.01 2.40
CA PRO A 244 18.32 -8.24 1.85
C PRO A 244 18.71 -6.79 1.52
N LYS A 245 19.72 -6.25 2.23
CA LYS A 245 20.26 -4.90 2.01
C LYS A 245 21.18 -4.79 0.78
N ALA A 246 21.73 -5.90 0.29
CA ALA A 246 22.65 -5.87 -0.85
C ALA A 246 21.91 -5.82 -2.19
N LEU A 247 20.63 -6.19 -2.19
CA LEU A 247 19.82 -6.27 -3.39
C LEU A 247 19.21 -4.91 -3.71
N ARG A 248 19.21 -4.56 -4.99
CA ARG A 248 18.59 -3.35 -5.54
C ARG A 248 17.47 -3.77 -6.48
N GLY A 249 16.39 -3.01 -6.50
CA GLY A 249 15.25 -3.23 -7.38
C GLY A 249 14.68 -1.91 -7.88
N PRO A 250 13.84 -1.94 -8.92
CA PRO A 250 13.13 -0.76 -9.39
C PRO A 250 12.02 -0.41 -8.39
N GLY A 251 12.30 0.52 -7.48
CA GLY A 251 11.33 1.07 -6.52
C GLY A 251 11.68 0.83 -5.05
N PRO A 252 10.91 1.43 -4.12
CA PRO A 252 11.14 1.34 -2.69
C PRO A 252 10.96 -0.09 -2.18
N VAL A 253 11.90 -0.56 -1.36
CA VAL A 253 11.91 -1.92 -0.81
C VAL A 253 11.71 -1.92 0.70
N LEU A 254 10.71 -2.67 1.17
CA LEU A 254 10.54 -3.04 2.58
C LEU A 254 11.07 -4.46 2.79
N THR A 255 11.98 -4.65 3.75
CA THR A 255 12.57 -5.96 4.05
C THR A 255 12.78 -6.20 5.55
N LYS A 256 13.11 -7.44 5.94
CA LYS A 256 13.63 -7.76 7.29
C LYS A 256 15.16 -7.80 7.30
N CYS A 257 15.76 -7.46 8.43
CA CYS A 257 17.18 -7.69 8.67
C CYS A 257 17.43 -8.17 10.11
N CYS A 258 18.15 -9.27 10.30
CA CYS A 258 18.52 -9.80 11.62
C CYS A 258 19.80 -9.17 12.20
N LEU A 259 20.58 -8.43 11.40
CA LEU A 259 21.60 -7.52 11.94
C LEU A 259 20.94 -6.33 12.64
N GLN A 260 19.69 -6.03 12.28
CA GLN A 260 18.90 -5.01 12.93
C GLN A 260 18.09 -5.61 14.07
N GLU A 261 18.45 -5.23 15.30
CA GLU A 261 17.92 -5.90 16.50
C GLU A 261 16.62 -5.26 16.99
N ALA A 262 16.52 -3.92 17.02
CA ALA A 262 15.46 -3.25 17.78
C ALA A 262 14.77 -2.06 17.10
N HIS A 263 15.27 -1.53 15.98
CA HIS A 263 14.73 -0.30 15.39
C HIS A 263 14.47 -0.46 13.88
N VAL A 264 13.79 0.49 13.25
CA VAL A 264 13.74 0.58 11.79
C VAL A 264 15.02 1.25 11.29
N GLU A 265 15.61 0.68 10.24
CA GLU A 265 16.71 1.29 9.52
C GLU A 265 16.25 1.69 8.13
N THR A 266 16.66 2.87 7.66
CA THR A 266 16.25 3.39 6.35
C THR A 266 17.47 3.84 5.56
N GLY A 267 17.35 3.77 4.24
CA GLY A 267 18.25 4.39 3.30
C GLY A 267 17.52 4.75 2.01
N PRO A 268 18.21 5.32 1.01
CA PRO A 268 17.57 5.75 -0.23
C PRO A 268 16.86 4.58 -0.93
N GLY A 269 15.53 4.65 -0.98
CA GLY A 269 14.68 3.64 -1.62
C GLY A 269 14.58 2.30 -0.87
N TRP A 270 14.93 2.24 0.41
CA TRP A 270 14.71 1.03 1.20
C TRP A 270 14.50 1.28 2.69
N ALA A 271 13.77 0.37 3.35
CA ALA A 271 13.62 0.31 4.78
C ALA A 271 13.71 -1.14 5.25
N ALA A 272 14.42 -1.37 6.37
CA ALA A 272 14.52 -2.67 7.01
C ALA A 272 13.94 -2.63 8.41
N VAL A 273 13.06 -3.57 8.71
CA VAL A 273 12.53 -3.83 10.04
C VAL A 273 13.34 -4.94 10.73
N PRO A 274 13.37 -5.01 12.07
CA PRO A 274 14.09 -6.07 12.76
C PRO A 274 13.42 -7.43 12.50
N TRP A 275 14.16 -8.53 12.70
CA TRP A 275 13.62 -9.88 12.51
C TRP A 275 12.35 -10.15 13.35
N GLY A 276 12.31 -9.61 14.57
CA GLY A 276 11.17 -9.64 15.48
C GLY A 276 10.16 -8.50 15.30
N SER A 277 10.04 -7.93 14.10
CA SER A 277 9.21 -6.74 13.82
C SER A 277 7.78 -6.84 14.37
N SER A 278 7.36 -5.77 15.04
CA SER A 278 5.95 -5.50 15.36
C SER A 278 5.28 -4.73 14.22
N LEU A 279 3.94 -4.65 14.24
CA LEU A 279 3.21 -3.83 13.26
C LEU A 279 3.61 -2.36 13.30
N ARG A 280 4.01 -1.83 14.47
CA ARG A 280 4.52 -0.46 14.60
C ARG A 280 5.83 -0.24 13.83
N HIS A 281 6.75 -1.21 13.87
CA HIS A 281 7.98 -1.12 13.07
C HIS A 281 7.65 -1.13 11.56
N VAL A 282 6.67 -1.93 11.16
CA VAL A 282 6.25 -2.00 9.76
C VAL A 282 5.57 -0.70 9.32
N GLU A 283 4.73 -0.11 10.16
CA GLU A 283 4.15 1.21 9.93
C GLU A 283 5.22 2.29 9.78
N GLU A 284 6.16 2.37 10.72
CA GLU A 284 7.27 3.33 10.68
C GLU A 284 8.08 3.20 9.37
N ALA A 285 8.40 1.97 8.97
CA ALA A 285 9.11 1.70 7.72
C ALA A 285 8.29 2.08 6.47
N LEU A 286 6.98 1.78 6.44
CA LEU A 286 6.09 2.16 5.34
C LEU A 286 5.98 3.68 5.21
N ARG A 287 5.80 4.39 6.33
CA ARG A 287 5.76 5.86 6.35
C ARG A 287 7.06 6.46 5.84
N ALA A 288 8.20 5.94 6.28
CA ALA A 288 9.51 6.42 5.81
C ALA A 288 9.73 6.18 4.31
N LEU A 289 9.23 5.08 3.75
CA LEU A 289 9.28 4.83 2.30
C LEU A 289 8.34 5.76 1.53
N VAL A 290 7.11 5.94 2.00
CA VAL A 290 6.15 6.85 1.36
C VAL A 290 6.63 8.29 1.39
N GLU A 291 7.21 8.75 2.49
CA GLU A 291 7.78 10.11 2.61
C GLU A 291 8.90 10.36 1.60
N GLN A 292 9.72 9.34 1.27
CA GLN A 292 10.76 9.47 0.24
C GLN A 292 10.18 9.64 -1.17
N GLU A 293 9.04 9.00 -1.45
CA GLU A 293 8.43 8.98 -2.79
C GLU A 293 7.46 10.15 -3.00
N THR A 294 6.76 10.57 -1.95
CA THR A 294 5.66 11.54 -2.04
C THR A 294 5.52 12.44 -0.78
N PRO A 295 6.57 13.19 -0.40
CA PRO A 295 6.64 13.92 0.88
C PRO A 295 5.53 14.96 1.08
N ALA A 296 5.04 15.54 -0.02
CA ALA A 296 4.03 16.60 -0.01
C ALA A 296 2.59 16.07 -0.05
N TRP A 297 2.36 14.76 -0.20
CA TRP A 297 0.99 14.25 -0.32
C TRP A 297 0.24 14.39 1.00
N ARG A 298 -0.97 14.91 0.93
CA ARG A 298 -1.92 14.96 2.04
C ARG A 298 -3.32 14.69 1.48
N PRO A 299 -4.20 14.06 2.24
CA PRO A 299 -5.59 13.96 1.82
C PRO A 299 -6.20 15.38 1.83
N ALA A 300 -7.14 15.62 0.93
CA ALA A 300 -7.60 16.96 0.61
C ALA A 300 -8.63 17.50 1.59
#